data_AF-A0AAV1S6A6-F1
#
_entry.id   AF-A0AAV1S6A6-F1
#
_cell.length_a   1.000
_cell.length_b   1.000
_cell.length_c   1.000
_cell.angle_alpha   90.00
_cell.angle_beta   90.00
_cell.angle_gamma   90.00
#
_symmetry.space_group_name_H-M   'P 1'
#
loop_
_entity.id
_entity.type
_entity.pdbx_description
1 polymer ?
#
loop_
_entity_poly.entity_id
_entity_poly.type
_entity_poly.pdbx_seq_one_letter_code
_entity_poly.pdbx_strand_id
1 'polypeptide(L)'
;MSAFVGKYADELIKTAKYIATPGKGILAADESTGTIGKRLSSINVENIESNRQALRELLFTSSKALPYLSGVILFEETLYQKTSDGKPFVDLLNENNVIPGIKVDKGVVELAGTNGETTTQGLDSLGARCQQYYKAGARFAKWRAVLKIGLTEPSELSIQQNAQGLARYAIICQENGLVPIVEPEILTDGAHDIKKCAAATETVLAAVYKALNDQHVLLEGTLLKPNMVTPGSDSPKVAPEVIAEYTVTALRRTVPPAVPGIVFLSGGQSEEEATLNLDAMNKLKVLKPWTLSFSFGRALQKSTLKTWAGKKENVEKAQEVFLVRGKANSEATLGKYGGGGAGGLASESLYEKGYNTKFGSYGLLLLVLSNFLYYKSAMVGKAKTAKLKRDRSLRNSDSRTDIEEDDHVKSSSPNEGENAADEDQGNNKATSREEGEDSIMKSTLLEILKKATNACNAENISYWHEILVKKMEDELKEYRAVRDEELRKAKETCEEEFKNKLKIMEEKLEAKFDEDRRNWEKERRILKEKYEMMRWT
;
A
#
# COMPACT_ATOMS: atom_id res chain seq x y z
N MET A 1 -35.76 -5.38 -16.56
CA MET A 1 -34.51 -5.38 -15.79
C MET A 1 -34.82 -4.82 -14.41
N SER A 2 -34.60 -5.57 -13.34
CA SER A 2 -34.79 -5.10 -11.96
C SER A 2 -33.43 -4.93 -11.30
N ALA A 3 -33.07 -3.70 -10.91
CA ALA A 3 -31.96 -3.48 -9.98
C ALA A 3 -32.28 -4.16 -8.64
N PHE A 4 -31.26 -4.65 -7.94
CA PHE A 4 -31.41 -5.09 -6.56
C PHE A 4 -31.58 -3.86 -5.67
N VAL A 5 -32.76 -3.74 -5.05
CA VAL A 5 -33.09 -2.64 -4.14
C VAL A 5 -32.85 -3.13 -2.71
N GLY A 6 -31.64 -2.91 -2.21
CA GLY A 6 -31.26 -3.25 -0.84
C GLY A 6 -31.73 -2.20 0.18
N LYS A 7 -31.51 -2.48 1.48
CA LYS A 7 -31.93 -1.61 2.59
C LYS A 7 -31.32 -0.19 2.59
N TYR A 8 -30.25 0.04 1.83
CA TYR A 8 -29.57 1.33 1.71
C TYR A 8 -29.98 2.12 0.45
N ALA A 9 -30.92 1.64 -0.36
CA ALA A 9 -31.22 2.23 -1.67
C ALA A 9 -31.45 3.75 -1.64
N ASP A 10 -32.31 4.24 -0.75
CA ASP A 10 -32.60 5.67 -0.63
C ASP A 10 -31.38 6.48 -0.19
N GLU A 11 -30.58 5.95 0.74
CA GLU A 11 -29.34 6.58 1.21
C GLU A 11 -28.28 6.64 0.11
N LEU A 12 -28.13 5.57 -0.67
CA LEU A 12 -27.23 5.51 -1.81
C LEU A 12 -27.61 6.56 -2.86
N ILE A 13 -28.89 6.63 -3.23
CA ILE A 13 -29.40 7.61 -4.20
C ILE A 13 -29.17 9.03 -3.69
N LYS A 14 -29.49 9.30 -2.42
CA LYS A 14 -29.29 10.62 -1.80
C LYS A 14 -27.81 11.02 -1.79
N THR A 15 -26.94 10.10 -1.39
CA THR A 15 -25.49 10.31 -1.32
C THR A 15 -24.90 10.57 -2.70
N ALA A 16 -25.24 9.74 -3.69
CA ALA A 16 -24.74 9.89 -5.06
C ALA A 16 -25.20 11.22 -5.68
N LYS A 17 -26.46 11.61 -5.48
CA LYS A 17 -26.99 12.93 -5.89
C LYS A 17 -26.28 14.09 -5.20
N TYR A 18 -26.01 13.98 -3.89
CA TYR A 18 -25.25 15.02 -3.17
C TYR A 18 -23.83 15.17 -3.71
N ILE A 19 -23.13 14.05 -3.95
CA ILE A 19 -21.79 14.07 -4.54
C ILE A 19 -21.83 14.75 -5.92
N ALA A 20 -22.89 14.51 -6.71
CA ALA A 20 -23.13 15.10 -8.02
C ALA A 20 -23.75 16.52 -7.99
N THR A 21 -23.65 17.26 -6.88
CA THR A 21 -24.15 18.65 -6.79
C THR A 21 -23.41 19.57 -7.78
N PRO A 22 -24.11 20.31 -8.65
CA PRO A 22 -23.48 21.31 -9.52
C PRO A 22 -22.68 22.34 -8.72
N GLY A 23 -21.48 22.70 -9.19
CA GLY A 23 -20.57 23.58 -8.45
C GLY A 23 -19.69 22.86 -7.43
N LYS A 24 -19.81 21.53 -7.29
CA LYS A 24 -18.95 20.74 -6.39
C LYS A 24 -18.32 19.56 -7.11
N GLY A 25 -17.21 19.05 -6.58
CA GLY A 25 -16.60 17.81 -7.02
C GLY A 25 -15.87 17.08 -5.89
N ILE A 26 -15.01 16.13 -6.26
CA ILE A 26 -14.34 15.23 -5.33
C ILE A 26 -12.84 15.52 -5.30
N LEU A 27 -12.27 15.64 -4.09
CA LEU A 27 -10.83 15.55 -3.88
C LEU A 27 -10.42 14.07 -3.77
N ALA A 28 -9.56 13.60 -4.67
CA ALA A 28 -8.99 12.26 -4.58
C ALA A 28 -7.68 12.31 -3.78
N ALA A 29 -7.75 12.07 -2.46
CA ALA A 29 -6.63 12.03 -1.52
C ALA A 29 -6.31 10.59 -1.06
N ASP A 30 -6.58 9.62 -1.93
CA ASP A 30 -6.51 8.18 -1.70
C ASP A 30 -5.21 7.54 -2.18
N GLU A 31 -4.14 8.34 -2.28
CA GLU A 31 -2.83 7.81 -2.61
C GLU A 31 -2.38 6.79 -1.55
N SER A 32 -2.01 5.59 -2.00
CA SER A 32 -1.41 4.60 -1.11
C SER A 32 -0.07 5.10 -0.56
N THR A 33 0.45 4.46 0.48
CA THR A 33 1.76 4.81 1.07
C THR A 33 2.88 4.87 0.03
N GLY A 34 2.89 3.98 -0.97
CA GLY A 34 3.87 4.02 -2.06
C GLY A 34 3.65 5.18 -3.03
N THR A 35 2.40 5.46 -3.40
CA THR A 35 2.06 6.54 -4.33
C THR A 35 2.30 7.93 -3.72
N ILE A 36 1.91 8.13 -2.47
CA ILE A 36 2.15 9.40 -1.77
C ILE A 36 3.64 9.61 -1.48
N GLY A 37 4.40 8.53 -1.28
CA GLY A 37 5.86 8.60 -1.16
C GLY A 37 6.52 9.26 -2.36
N LYS A 38 6.15 8.87 -3.59
CA LYS A 38 6.65 9.52 -4.82
C LYS A 38 6.34 11.03 -4.85
N ARG A 39 5.15 11.42 -4.40
CA ARG A 39 4.74 12.83 -4.34
C ARG A 39 5.54 13.61 -3.29
N LEU A 40 5.70 13.07 -2.08
CA LEU A 40 6.50 13.70 -1.03
C LEU A 40 7.97 13.81 -1.43
N SER A 41 8.55 12.78 -2.06
CA SER A 41 9.92 12.84 -2.57
C SER A 41 10.13 13.95 -3.62
N SER A 42 9.12 14.25 -4.45
CA SER A 42 9.21 15.34 -5.45
C SER A 42 9.39 16.74 -4.84
N ILE A 43 9.11 16.90 -3.55
CA ILE A 43 9.31 18.14 -2.79
C ILE A 43 10.33 17.95 -1.65
N ASN A 44 11.14 16.89 -1.72
CA ASN A 44 12.17 16.54 -0.71
C ASN A 44 11.61 16.31 0.71
N VAL A 45 10.40 15.77 0.82
CA VAL A 45 9.77 15.41 2.10
C VAL A 45 9.83 13.89 2.30
N GLU A 46 10.20 13.47 3.51
CA GLU A 46 10.27 12.04 3.86
C GLU A 46 8.88 11.42 3.96
N ASN A 47 8.73 10.17 3.49
CA ASN A 47 7.47 9.43 3.55
C ASN A 47 7.28 8.71 4.90
N ILE A 48 7.04 9.49 5.94
CA ILE A 48 6.64 9.00 7.27
C ILE A 48 5.17 9.33 7.55
N GLU A 49 4.55 8.61 8.49
CA GLU A 49 3.12 8.77 8.80
C GLU A 49 2.76 10.21 9.17
N SER A 50 3.56 10.87 10.01
CA SER A 50 3.32 12.26 10.41
C SER A 50 3.30 13.23 9.23
N ASN A 51 4.16 13.05 8.22
CA ASN A 51 4.15 13.89 7.02
C ASN A 51 2.96 13.61 6.11
N ARG A 52 2.52 12.34 6.03
CA ARG A 52 1.28 11.99 5.32
C ARG A 52 0.08 12.63 6.02
N GLN A 53 -0.02 12.48 7.33
CA GLN A 53 -1.05 13.08 8.17
C GLN A 53 -1.05 14.61 8.06
N ALA A 54 0.11 15.27 8.11
CA ALA A 54 0.23 16.72 7.95
C ALA A 54 -0.25 17.23 6.58
N LEU A 55 0.04 16.51 5.49
CA LEU A 55 -0.47 16.85 4.16
C LEU A 55 -2.00 16.73 4.11
N ARG A 56 -2.57 15.68 4.71
CA ARG A 56 -4.03 15.49 4.75
C ARG A 56 -4.70 16.53 5.63
N GLU A 57 -4.13 16.84 6.78
CA GLU A 57 -4.59 17.89 7.68
C GLU A 57 -4.56 19.26 6.98
N LEU A 58 -3.50 19.61 6.25
CA LEU A 58 -3.42 20.82 5.45
C LEU A 58 -4.60 20.93 4.47
N LEU A 59 -4.93 19.85 3.76
CA LEU A 59 -6.01 19.85 2.77
C LEU A 59 -7.39 19.95 3.46
N PHE A 60 -7.62 19.20 4.53
CA PHE A 60 -8.94 19.07 5.16
C PHE A 60 -9.26 20.21 6.12
N THR A 61 -8.26 20.96 6.59
CA THR A 61 -8.46 22.16 7.41
C THR A 61 -8.57 23.44 6.57
N SER A 62 -8.52 23.33 5.23
CA SER A 62 -8.76 24.46 4.33
C SER A 62 -10.26 24.79 4.24
N SER A 63 -10.81 25.39 5.30
CA SER A 63 -12.25 25.67 5.46
C SER A 63 -12.87 26.44 4.29
N LYS A 64 -12.09 27.31 3.62
CA LYS A 64 -12.52 28.06 2.43
C LYS A 64 -12.63 27.20 1.17
N ALA A 65 -11.88 26.10 1.08
CA ALA A 65 -11.86 25.21 -0.08
C ALA A 65 -12.94 24.11 -0.01
N LEU A 66 -13.27 23.63 1.19
CA LEU A 66 -14.26 22.57 1.41
C LEU A 66 -15.65 22.83 0.79
N PRO A 67 -16.19 24.06 0.73
CA PRO A 67 -17.46 24.33 0.06
C PRO A 67 -17.53 23.92 -1.41
N TYR A 68 -16.39 23.85 -2.10
CA TYR A 68 -16.27 23.41 -3.50
C TYR A 68 -16.14 21.89 -3.64
N LEU A 69 -16.09 21.16 -2.52
CA LEU A 69 -15.99 19.72 -2.48
C LEU A 69 -17.32 19.13 -1.97
N SER A 70 -17.78 18.08 -2.63
CA SER A 70 -18.90 17.26 -2.17
C SER A 70 -18.42 15.98 -1.49
N GLY A 71 -17.20 15.52 -1.79
CA GLY A 71 -16.58 14.39 -1.12
C GLY A 71 -15.05 14.38 -1.20
N VAL A 72 -14.43 13.58 -0.33
CA VAL A 72 -13.00 13.26 -0.37
C VAL A 72 -12.80 11.76 -0.38
N ILE A 73 -12.05 11.24 -1.35
CA ILE A 73 -11.61 9.83 -1.33
C ILE A 73 -10.38 9.74 -0.44
N LEU A 74 -10.44 8.88 0.57
CA LEU A 74 -9.37 8.63 1.51
C LEU A 74 -8.70 7.29 1.24
N PHE A 75 -7.44 7.18 1.64
CA PHE A 75 -6.77 5.89 1.83
C PHE A 75 -7.11 5.36 3.22
N GLU A 76 -7.01 4.04 3.42
CA GLU A 76 -7.40 3.38 4.68
C GLU A 76 -6.69 3.96 5.91
N GLU A 77 -5.38 4.25 5.80
CA GLU A 77 -4.62 4.91 6.86
C GLU A 77 -5.28 6.25 7.27
N THR A 78 -5.65 7.07 6.28
CA THR A 78 -6.24 8.40 6.51
C THR A 78 -7.66 8.34 7.06
N LEU A 79 -8.45 7.32 6.73
CA LEU A 79 -9.81 7.15 7.26
C LEU A 79 -9.83 7.07 8.79
N TYR A 80 -8.78 6.49 9.38
CA TYR A 80 -8.64 6.32 10.83
C TYR A 80 -7.66 7.33 11.47
N GLN A 81 -7.09 8.23 10.68
CA GLN A 81 -6.22 9.29 11.18
C GLN A 81 -7.01 10.46 11.79
N LYS A 82 -6.28 11.24 12.57
CA LYS A 82 -6.76 12.43 13.26
C LYS A 82 -5.89 13.62 12.87
N THR A 83 -6.44 14.81 13.01
CA THR A 83 -5.70 16.07 13.05
C THR A 83 -4.74 16.10 14.25
N SER A 84 -3.83 17.07 14.25
CA SER A 84 -2.87 17.29 15.33
C SER A 84 -3.52 17.65 16.67
N ASP A 85 -4.74 18.18 16.67
CA ASP A 85 -5.57 18.44 17.86
C ASP A 85 -6.45 17.24 18.28
N GLY A 86 -6.32 16.10 17.60
CA GLY A 86 -6.95 14.83 17.98
C GLY A 86 -8.34 14.58 17.38
N LYS A 87 -8.85 15.47 16.52
CA LYS A 87 -10.12 15.30 15.83
C LYS A 87 -10.02 14.31 14.66
N PRO A 88 -10.88 13.29 14.56
CA PRO A 88 -10.92 12.40 13.40
C PRO A 88 -11.15 13.17 12.10
N PHE A 89 -10.40 12.83 11.04
CA PHE A 89 -10.59 13.50 9.75
C PHE A 89 -12.01 13.30 9.19
N VAL A 90 -12.63 12.15 9.44
CA VAL A 90 -14.02 11.88 9.05
C VAL A 90 -15.00 12.87 9.68
N ASP A 91 -14.79 13.23 10.95
CA ASP A 91 -15.65 14.18 11.66
C ASP A 91 -15.44 15.60 11.12
N LEU A 92 -14.17 15.98 10.89
CA LEU A 92 -13.83 17.26 10.26
C LEU A 92 -14.49 17.43 8.89
N LEU A 93 -14.48 16.39 8.05
CA LEU A 93 -15.11 16.41 6.73
C LEU A 93 -16.64 16.49 6.85
N ASN A 94 -17.25 15.68 7.72
CA ASN A 94 -18.70 15.66 7.92
C ASN A 94 -19.24 17.00 8.41
N GLU A 95 -18.58 17.66 9.37
CA GLU A 95 -18.97 18.98 9.87
C GLU A 95 -18.94 20.07 8.79
N ASN A 96 -18.08 19.90 7.78
CA ASN A 96 -17.98 20.80 6.64
C ASN A 96 -18.84 20.35 5.44
N ASN A 97 -19.77 19.40 5.65
CA ASN A 97 -20.63 18.82 4.62
C ASN A 97 -19.84 18.22 3.43
N VAL A 98 -18.68 17.65 3.69
CA VAL A 98 -17.89 16.91 2.70
C VAL A 98 -17.96 15.44 3.05
N ILE A 99 -18.48 14.63 2.14
CA ILE A 99 -18.70 13.22 2.41
C ILE A 99 -17.34 12.48 2.41
N PRO A 100 -17.02 11.66 3.42
CA PRO A 100 -15.85 10.77 3.38
C PRO A 100 -16.11 9.58 2.45
N GLY A 101 -15.14 9.29 1.59
CA GLY A 101 -15.10 8.11 0.74
C GLY A 101 -13.83 7.30 0.96
N ILE A 102 -13.82 6.05 0.52
CA ILE A 102 -12.71 5.12 0.77
C ILE A 102 -12.27 4.40 -0.50
N LYS A 103 -10.97 4.36 -0.77
CA LYS A 103 -10.42 3.44 -1.79
C LYS A 103 -10.42 2.02 -1.26
N VAL A 104 -11.02 1.09 -1.99
CA VAL A 104 -11.17 -0.31 -1.53
C VAL A 104 -10.49 -1.35 -2.41
N ASP A 105 -10.08 -0.99 -3.64
CA ASP A 105 -9.25 -1.86 -4.47
C ASP A 105 -7.87 -2.12 -3.82
N LYS A 106 -7.29 -3.28 -4.13
CA LYS A 106 -5.95 -3.69 -3.69
C LYS A 106 -4.91 -3.57 -4.82
N GLY A 107 -5.17 -2.71 -5.79
CA GLY A 107 -4.30 -2.49 -6.94
C GLY A 107 -4.48 -3.50 -8.07
N VAL A 108 -3.65 -3.33 -9.10
CA VAL A 108 -3.72 -4.07 -10.36
C VAL A 108 -2.72 -5.23 -10.40
N VAL A 109 -3.08 -6.28 -11.13
CA VAL A 109 -2.20 -7.40 -11.50
C VAL A 109 -2.29 -7.67 -12.99
N GLU A 110 -1.21 -8.18 -13.56
CA GLU A 110 -1.12 -8.47 -14.99
C GLU A 110 -1.97 -9.70 -15.37
N LEU A 111 -2.65 -9.62 -16.50
CA LEU A 111 -3.42 -10.73 -17.08
C LEU A 111 -2.49 -11.61 -17.92
N ALA A 112 -2.33 -12.87 -17.52
CA ALA A 112 -1.52 -13.83 -18.27
C ALA A 112 -2.06 -14.01 -19.70
N GLY A 113 -1.15 -14.15 -20.67
CA GLY A 113 -1.51 -14.26 -22.09
C GLY A 113 -1.92 -12.95 -22.75
N THR A 114 -1.82 -11.81 -22.05
CA THR A 114 -1.99 -10.47 -22.63
C THR A 114 -0.65 -9.75 -22.76
N ASN A 115 -0.62 -8.71 -23.57
CA ASN A 115 0.55 -7.84 -23.68
C ASN A 115 0.53 -6.82 -22.53
N GLY A 116 0.83 -7.24 -21.30
CA GLY A 116 0.92 -6.34 -20.14
C GLY A 116 -0.37 -5.57 -19.82
N GLU A 117 -1.53 -6.16 -20.10
CA GLU A 117 -2.82 -5.65 -19.65
C GLU A 117 -3.09 -6.13 -18.23
N THR A 118 -4.01 -5.47 -17.53
CA THR A 118 -4.24 -5.72 -16.11
C THR A 118 -5.70 -6.01 -15.78
N THR A 119 -5.91 -6.69 -14.66
CA THR A 119 -7.16 -6.71 -13.90
C THR A 119 -6.91 -6.19 -12.49
N THR A 120 -7.97 -5.88 -11.74
CA THR A 120 -7.86 -5.28 -10.41
C THR A 120 -8.29 -6.25 -9.32
N GLN A 121 -7.55 -6.29 -8.22
CA GLN A 121 -7.81 -7.18 -7.08
C GLN A 121 -8.50 -6.45 -5.92
N GLY A 122 -9.07 -7.23 -4.99
CA GLY A 122 -9.64 -6.71 -3.74
C GLY A 122 -11.05 -7.17 -3.38
N LEU A 123 -11.65 -8.07 -4.17
CA LEU A 123 -13.00 -8.59 -3.91
C LEU A 123 -13.05 -9.47 -2.65
N ASP A 124 -11.97 -10.21 -2.37
CA ASP A 124 -11.87 -11.03 -1.17
C ASP A 124 -12.03 -10.16 0.08
N SER A 125 -12.94 -10.57 0.97
CA SER A 125 -13.36 -9.85 2.19
C SER A 125 -13.95 -8.45 1.97
N LEU A 126 -14.25 -8.04 0.73
CA LEU A 126 -14.71 -6.67 0.44
C LEU A 126 -15.98 -6.28 1.21
N GLY A 127 -16.95 -7.19 1.35
CA GLY A 127 -18.18 -6.91 2.10
C GLY A 127 -17.91 -6.56 3.57
N ALA A 128 -17.09 -7.37 4.25
CA ALA A 128 -16.70 -7.11 5.64
C ALA A 128 -15.94 -5.78 5.79
N ARG A 129 -15.03 -5.48 4.84
CA ARG A 129 -14.32 -4.19 4.82
C ARG A 129 -15.28 -3.01 4.60
N CYS A 130 -16.23 -3.11 3.67
CA CYS A 130 -17.24 -2.08 3.43
C CYS A 130 -18.07 -1.79 4.68
N GLN A 131 -18.47 -2.83 5.44
CA GLN A 131 -19.19 -2.66 6.71
C GLN A 131 -18.36 -1.89 7.74
N GLN A 132 -17.06 -2.19 7.84
CA GLN A 132 -16.15 -1.46 8.74
C GLN A 132 -15.97 -0.01 8.29
N TYR A 133 -15.78 0.25 7.00
CA TYR A 133 -15.63 1.61 6.49
C TYR A 133 -16.90 2.44 6.63
N TYR A 134 -18.07 1.83 6.42
CA TYR A 134 -19.36 2.49 6.66
C TYR A 134 -19.50 2.91 8.13
N LYS A 135 -19.14 2.02 9.07
CA LYS A 135 -19.11 2.32 10.51
C LYS A 135 -18.09 3.41 10.86
N ALA A 136 -16.97 3.47 10.14
CA ALA A 136 -15.96 4.51 10.29
C ALA A 136 -16.36 5.86 9.67
N GLY A 137 -17.52 5.96 9.02
CA GLY A 137 -18.06 7.22 8.49
C GLY A 137 -17.97 7.38 6.97
N ALA A 138 -17.39 6.43 6.24
CA ALA A 138 -17.42 6.46 4.78
C ALA A 138 -18.84 6.26 4.23
N ARG A 139 -19.19 6.94 3.13
CA ARG A 139 -20.48 6.78 2.43
C ARG A 139 -20.36 6.51 0.94
N PHE A 140 -19.14 6.54 0.41
CA PHE A 140 -18.86 6.08 -0.94
C PHE A 140 -17.51 5.37 -0.99
N ALA A 141 -17.33 4.56 -2.02
CA ALA A 141 -16.11 3.81 -2.25
C ALA A 141 -15.54 4.14 -3.63
N LYS A 142 -14.27 3.79 -3.85
CA LYS A 142 -13.61 3.89 -5.15
C LYS A 142 -12.87 2.60 -5.48
N TRP A 143 -12.99 2.17 -6.74
CA TRP A 143 -12.24 1.05 -7.30
C TRP A 143 -11.72 1.40 -8.70
N ARG A 144 -10.39 1.38 -8.85
CA ARG A 144 -9.73 1.73 -10.11
C ARG A 144 -9.37 0.50 -10.93
N ALA A 145 -10.00 0.36 -12.09
CA ALA A 145 -9.57 -0.52 -13.17
C ALA A 145 -8.68 0.24 -14.17
N VAL A 146 -7.72 -0.46 -14.78
CA VAL A 146 -6.75 0.14 -15.71
C VAL A 146 -6.75 -0.62 -17.01
N LEU A 147 -6.98 0.10 -18.10
CA LEU A 147 -6.92 -0.38 -19.47
C LEU A 147 -5.95 0.49 -20.26
N LYS A 148 -5.42 -0.03 -21.37
CA LYS A 148 -4.49 0.71 -22.22
C LYS A 148 -4.89 0.62 -23.68
N ILE A 149 -4.48 1.60 -24.47
CA ILE A 149 -4.64 1.60 -25.92
C ILE A 149 -3.31 1.21 -26.55
N GLY A 150 -3.35 0.20 -27.42
CA GLY A 150 -2.20 -0.23 -28.20
C GLY A 150 -2.63 -0.73 -29.56
N LEU A 151 -1.78 -1.56 -30.18
CA LEU A 151 -2.08 -2.15 -31.49
C LEU A 151 -3.24 -3.14 -31.37
N THR A 152 -3.19 -3.99 -30.34
CA THR A 152 -4.16 -5.04 -30.04
C THR A 152 -4.94 -4.79 -28.74
N GLU A 153 -4.57 -3.75 -27.99
CA GLU A 153 -5.17 -3.39 -26.71
C GLU A 153 -6.14 -2.19 -26.83
N PRO A 154 -7.19 -2.11 -26.00
CA PRO A 154 -7.55 -3.08 -24.97
C PRO A 154 -8.14 -4.36 -25.59
N SER A 155 -7.66 -5.52 -25.15
CA SER A 155 -8.18 -6.81 -25.62
C SER A 155 -9.56 -7.08 -25.02
N GLU A 156 -10.34 -7.94 -25.68
CA GLU A 156 -11.63 -8.39 -25.16
C GLU A 156 -11.50 -8.98 -23.75
N LEU A 157 -10.44 -9.74 -23.48
CA LEU A 157 -10.18 -10.30 -22.16
C LEU A 157 -10.00 -9.19 -21.10
N SER A 158 -9.19 -8.15 -21.39
CA SER A 158 -8.98 -7.05 -20.46
C SER A 158 -10.27 -6.28 -20.19
N ILE A 159 -11.05 -6.00 -21.24
CA ILE A 159 -12.34 -5.32 -21.13
C ILE A 159 -13.30 -6.10 -20.22
N GLN A 160 -13.50 -7.39 -20.50
CA GLN A 160 -14.44 -8.22 -19.75
C GLN A 160 -14.02 -8.41 -18.29
N GLN A 161 -12.74 -8.67 -18.02
CA GLN A 161 -12.26 -8.87 -16.64
C GLN A 161 -12.43 -7.62 -15.78
N ASN A 162 -12.11 -6.44 -16.34
CA ASN A 162 -12.28 -5.19 -15.61
C ASN A 162 -13.75 -4.80 -15.44
N ALA A 163 -14.59 -4.99 -16.46
CA ALA A 163 -16.02 -4.73 -16.38
C ALA A 163 -16.71 -5.62 -15.32
N GLN A 164 -16.41 -6.92 -15.31
CA GLN A 164 -16.93 -7.86 -14.31
C GLN A 164 -16.41 -7.53 -12.90
N GLY A 165 -15.12 -7.20 -12.76
CA GLY A 165 -14.52 -6.81 -11.49
C GLY A 165 -15.19 -5.57 -10.90
N LEU A 166 -15.39 -4.52 -11.71
CA LEU A 166 -16.09 -3.30 -11.33
C LEU A 166 -17.55 -3.56 -10.93
N ALA A 167 -18.25 -4.42 -11.67
CA ALA A 167 -19.65 -4.71 -11.37
C ALA A 167 -19.82 -5.49 -10.06
N ARG A 168 -18.95 -6.49 -9.81
CA ARG A 168 -18.92 -7.21 -8.53
C ARG A 168 -18.55 -6.31 -7.35
N TYR A 169 -17.59 -5.41 -7.55
CA TYR A 169 -17.26 -4.38 -6.56
C TYR A 169 -18.48 -3.50 -6.25
N ALA A 170 -19.17 -3.02 -7.28
CA ALA A 170 -20.27 -2.09 -7.13
C ALA A 170 -21.44 -2.67 -6.31
N ILE A 171 -21.87 -3.90 -6.63
CA ILE A 171 -22.97 -4.54 -5.90
C ILE A 171 -22.62 -4.80 -4.43
N ILE A 172 -21.38 -5.25 -4.14
CA ILE A 172 -20.91 -5.46 -2.77
C ILE A 172 -20.89 -4.13 -1.99
N CYS A 173 -20.49 -3.03 -2.61
CA CYS A 173 -20.56 -1.71 -1.97
C CYS A 173 -21.99 -1.29 -1.64
N GLN A 174 -22.93 -1.47 -2.58
CA GLN A 174 -24.33 -1.10 -2.38
C GLN A 174 -25.01 -1.93 -1.29
N GLU A 175 -24.73 -3.23 -1.21
CA GLU A 175 -25.20 -4.10 -0.12
C GLU A 175 -24.78 -3.61 1.27
N ASN A 176 -23.67 -2.88 1.35
CA ASN A 176 -23.06 -2.40 2.57
C ASN A 176 -23.13 -0.86 2.73
N GLY A 177 -23.99 -0.18 1.96
CA GLY A 177 -24.33 1.23 2.16
C GLY A 177 -23.30 2.23 1.62
N LEU A 178 -22.39 1.78 0.75
CA LEU A 178 -21.40 2.66 0.10
C LEU A 178 -21.77 2.87 -1.37
N VAL A 179 -21.88 4.13 -1.80
CA VAL A 179 -22.00 4.47 -3.24
C VAL A 179 -20.70 4.06 -3.96
N PRO A 180 -20.73 3.17 -4.96
CA PRO A 180 -19.53 2.83 -5.70
C PRO A 180 -19.21 3.88 -6.77
N ILE A 181 -18.00 4.43 -6.73
CA ILE A 181 -17.39 5.12 -7.87
C ILE A 181 -16.73 4.07 -8.76
N VAL A 182 -17.31 3.87 -9.93
CA VAL A 182 -16.84 2.95 -10.97
C VAL A 182 -15.79 3.66 -11.82
N GLU A 183 -14.51 3.27 -11.71
CA GLU A 183 -13.39 3.94 -12.38
C GLU A 183 -12.70 3.00 -13.40
N PRO A 184 -13.20 2.92 -14.66
CA PRO A 184 -12.53 2.24 -15.76
C PRO A 184 -11.57 3.21 -16.46
N GLU A 185 -10.37 3.41 -15.91
CA GLU A 185 -9.39 4.33 -16.50
C GLU A 185 -8.72 3.71 -17.73
N ILE A 186 -8.92 4.34 -18.89
CA ILE A 186 -8.11 4.09 -20.08
C ILE A 186 -6.91 5.03 -20.04
N LEU A 187 -5.72 4.46 -19.99
CA LEU A 187 -4.46 5.20 -19.95
C LEU A 187 -4.23 6.00 -21.24
N THR A 188 -3.63 7.17 -21.09
CA THR A 188 -3.29 8.07 -22.20
C THR A 188 -1.99 7.66 -22.91
N ASP A 189 -1.22 6.70 -22.39
CA ASP A 189 0.09 6.32 -22.95
C ASP A 189 -0.01 5.97 -24.46
N GLY A 190 0.90 6.52 -25.27
CA GLY A 190 1.09 6.19 -26.67
C GLY A 190 0.74 7.31 -27.68
N ALA A 191 0.83 6.98 -28.96
CA ALA A 191 0.67 7.92 -30.09
C ALA A 191 -0.69 7.81 -30.81
N HIS A 192 -1.73 7.36 -30.09
CA HIS A 192 -3.06 7.20 -30.66
C HIS A 192 -3.79 8.55 -30.78
N ASP A 193 -4.59 8.72 -31.83
CA ASP A 193 -5.41 9.92 -31.99
C ASP A 193 -6.64 9.90 -31.04
N ILE A 194 -7.31 11.04 -30.96
CA ILE A 194 -8.51 11.18 -30.11
C ILE A 194 -9.66 10.27 -30.54
N LYS A 195 -9.74 9.90 -31.83
CA LYS A 195 -10.78 9.01 -32.37
C LYS A 195 -10.59 7.59 -31.85
N LYS A 196 -9.35 7.10 -31.78
CA LYS A 196 -9.02 5.81 -31.18
C LYS A 196 -9.33 5.79 -29.69
N CYS A 197 -9.04 6.88 -28.96
CA CYS A 197 -9.44 7.02 -27.57
C CYS A 197 -10.96 6.99 -27.40
N ALA A 198 -11.71 7.69 -28.26
CA ALA A 198 -13.17 7.70 -28.26
C ALA A 198 -13.74 6.29 -28.48
N ALA A 199 -13.24 5.58 -29.49
CA ALA A 199 -13.67 4.21 -29.79
C ALA A 199 -13.39 3.25 -28.62
N ALA A 200 -12.20 3.32 -28.03
CA ALA A 200 -11.87 2.50 -26.85
C ALA A 200 -12.77 2.84 -25.66
N THR A 201 -13.01 4.13 -25.42
CA THR A 201 -13.89 4.60 -24.33
C THR A 201 -15.32 4.11 -24.52
N GLU A 202 -15.88 4.22 -25.72
CA GLU A 202 -17.23 3.73 -26.01
C GLU A 202 -17.35 2.21 -25.80
N THR A 203 -16.40 1.43 -26.32
CA THR A 203 -16.39 -0.03 -26.15
C THR A 203 -16.30 -0.44 -24.68
N VAL A 204 -15.39 0.18 -23.92
CA VAL A 204 -15.20 -0.14 -22.49
C VAL A 204 -16.41 0.24 -21.66
N LEU A 205 -16.97 1.45 -21.86
CA LEU A 205 -18.14 1.89 -21.10
C LEU A 205 -19.38 1.05 -21.41
N ALA A 206 -19.58 0.65 -22.67
CA ALA A 206 -20.67 -0.26 -23.03
C ALA A 206 -20.55 -1.60 -22.28
N ALA A 207 -19.35 -2.20 -22.22
CA ALA A 207 -19.10 -3.43 -21.47
C ALA A 207 -19.30 -3.24 -19.96
N VAL A 208 -18.83 -2.12 -19.40
CA VAL A 208 -19.02 -1.79 -17.97
C VAL A 208 -20.50 -1.69 -17.61
N TYR A 209 -21.31 -0.92 -18.35
CA TYR A 209 -22.73 -0.78 -18.03
C TYR A 209 -23.53 -2.06 -18.27
N LYS A 210 -23.13 -2.88 -19.24
CA LYS A 210 -23.68 -4.23 -19.39
C LYS A 210 -23.38 -5.10 -18.16
N ALA A 211 -22.13 -5.11 -17.69
CA ALA A 211 -21.74 -5.88 -16.51
C ALA A 211 -22.42 -5.37 -15.23
N LEU A 212 -22.53 -4.05 -15.04
CA LEU A 212 -23.28 -3.47 -13.92
C LEU A 212 -24.74 -3.92 -13.92
N ASN A 213 -25.36 -3.96 -15.10
CA ASN A 213 -26.72 -4.45 -15.25
C ASN A 213 -26.87 -5.94 -14.92
N ASP A 214 -25.93 -6.77 -15.41
CA ASP A 214 -25.91 -8.21 -15.15
C ASP A 214 -25.72 -8.54 -13.65
N GLN A 215 -25.07 -7.64 -12.91
CA GLN A 215 -24.91 -7.73 -11.45
C GLN A 215 -26.02 -7.00 -10.67
N HIS A 216 -27.08 -6.56 -11.35
CA HIS A 216 -28.24 -5.90 -10.75
C HIS A 216 -27.93 -4.62 -9.98
N VAL A 217 -26.88 -3.89 -10.35
CA VAL A 217 -26.46 -2.66 -9.68
C VAL A 217 -27.49 -1.53 -9.87
N LEU A 218 -27.82 -0.84 -8.78
CA LEU A 218 -28.72 0.33 -8.78
C LEU A 218 -27.97 1.56 -9.30
N LEU A 219 -28.18 1.96 -10.56
CA LEU A 219 -27.40 3.02 -11.21
C LEU A 219 -27.57 4.39 -10.55
N GLU A 220 -28.75 4.70 -10.04
CA GLU A 220 -29.08 5.92 -9.30
C GLU A 220 -28.24 6.09 -8.03
N GLY A 221 -27.72 4.98 -7.50
CA GLY A 221 -26.83 4.92 -6.34
C GLY A 221 -25.38 4.64 -6.72
N THR A 222 -24.93 5.02 -7.93
CA THR A 222 -23.54 4.90 -8.41
C THR A 222 -22.98 6.24 -8.88
N LEU A 223 -21.68 6.30 -9.13
CA LEU A 223 -21.03 7.38 -9.89
C LEU A 223 -20.04 6.77 -10.89
N LEU A 224 -19.82 7.44 -12.02
CA LEU A 224 -18.80 7.06 -12.99
C LEU A 224 -17.58 7.99 -12.87
N LYS A 225 -16.38 7.42 -12.86
CA LYS A 225 -15.11 8.15 -12.93
C LYS A 225 -14.31 7.68 -14.14
N PRO A 226 -14.62 8.19 -15.35
CA PRO A 226 -13.91 7.81 -16.56
C PRO A 226 -12.71 8.74 -16.81
N ASN A 227 -11.82 8.33 -17.70
CA ASN A 227 -10.93 9.27 -18.38
C ASN A 227 -11.74 10.24 -19.25
N MET A 228 -11.21 11.46 -19.44
CA MET A 228 -11.64 12.28 -20.58
C MET A 228 -11.13 11.63 -21.87
N VAL A 229 -11.80 11.89 -23.00
CA VAL A 229 -11.36 11.40 -24.31
C VAL A 229 -10.33 12.37 -24.87
N THR A 230 -9.07 11.97 -24.87
CA THR A 230 -7.93 12.79 -25.29
C THR A 230 -7.08 12.06 -26.32
N PRO A 231 -6.25 12.76 -27.12
CA PRO A 231 -5.14 12.11 -27.82
C PRO A 231 -4.20 11.42 -26.81
N GLY A 232 -3.41 10.48 -27.32
CA GLY A 232 -2.38 9.83 -26.54
C GLY A 232 -1.25 10.79 -26.14
N SER A 233 -0.48 10.43 -25.11
CA SER A 233 0.58 11.25 -24.52
C SER A 233 1.65 11.70 -25.51
N ASP A 234 1.87 10.90 -26.54
CA ASP A 234 2.89 11.13 -27.57
C ASP A 234 2.32 11.80 -28.82
N SER A 235 1.01 12.12 -28.80
CA SER A 235 0.30 12.81 -29.88
C SER A 235 0.22 14.31 -29.62
N PRO A 236 0.05 15.13 -30.67
CA PRO A 236 -0.25 16.55 -30.49
C PRO A 236 -1.48 16.77 -29.62
N LYS A 237 -1.38 17.73 -28.69
CA LYS A 237 -2.53 18.19 -27.91
C LYS A 237 -3.58 18.82 -28.83
N VAL A 238 -4.84 18.73 -28.42
CA VAL A 238 -5.97 19.35 -29.11
C VAL A 238 -6.68 20.34 -28.19
N ALA A 239 -7.50 21.20 -28.77
CA ALA A 239 -8.24 22.21 -28.02
C ALA A 239 -9.27 21.58 -27.05
N PRO A 240 -9.57 22.22 -25.91
CA PRO A 240 -10.57 21.75 -24.94
C PRO A 240 -11.95 21.48 -25.55
N GLU A 241 -12.37 22.25 -26.55
CA GLU A 241 -13.64 22.08 -27.25
C GLU A 241 -13.70 20.74 -28.00
N VAL A 242 -12.57 20.30 -28.56
CA VAL A 242 -12.47 19.00 -29.24
C VAL A 242 -12.55 17.87 -28.22
N ILE A 243 -11.82 17.99 -27.09
CA ILE A 243 -11.91 17.02 -25.99
C ILE A 243 -13.34 16.92 -25.47
N ALA A 244 -14.02 18.07 -25.32
CA ALA A 244 -15.38 18.14 -24.85
C ALA A 244 -16.37 17.44 -25.79
N GLU A 245 -16.26 17.68 -27.09
CA GLU A 245 -17.13 17.06 -28.10
C GLU A 245 -17.00 15.54 -28.08
N TYR A 246 -15.77 15.01 -28.16
CA TYR A 246 -15.54 13.56 -28.16
C TYR A 246 -15.93 12.92 -26.83
N THR A 247 -15.60 13.56 -25.70
CA THR A 247 -15.91 13.01 -24.37
C THR A 247 -17.42 12.95 -24.14
N VAL A 248 -18.14 14.05 -24.34
CA VAL A 248 -19.59 14.09 -24.11
C VAL A 248 -20.32 13.18 -25.09
N THR A 249 -19.84 13.06 -26.33
CA THR A 249 -20.40 12.12 -27.32
C THR A 249 -20.25 10.67 -26.89
N ALA A 250 -19.06 10.25 -26.45
CA ALA A 250 -18.82 8.89 -25.98
C ALA A 250 -19.71 8.53 -24.79
N LEU A 251 -19.88 9.47 -23.85
CA LEU A 251 -20.76 9.28 -22.68
C LEU A 251 -22.22 9.18 -23.10
N ARG A 252 -22.71 10.05 -23.99
CA ARG A 252 -24.10 10.02 -24.51
C ARG A 252 -24.44 8.73 -25.24
N ARG A 253 -23.45 8.04 -25.80
CA ARG A 253 -23.63 6.76 -26.50
C ARG A 253 -23.66 5.54 -25.57
N THR A 254 -23.21 5.67 -24.32
CA THR A 254 -22.91 4.50 -23.48
C THR A 254 -23.45 4.55 -22.05
N VAL A 255 -23.55 5.75 -21.45
CA VAL A 255 -23.97 5.92 -20.07
C VAL A 255 -25.51 6.00 -20.02
N PRO A 256 -26.19 5.25 -19.15
CA PRO A 256 -27.63 5.43 -18.92
C PRO A 256 -27.97 6.71 -18.13
N PRO A 257 -29.05 7.44 -18.45
CA PRO A 257 -29.49 8.64 -17.72
C PRO A 257 -29.76 8.47 -16.21
N ALA A 258 -29.92 7.23 -15.73
CA ALA A 258 -30.17 6.94 -14.32
C ALA A 258 -28.97 7.23 -13.40
N VAL A 259 -27.75 7.21 -13.94
CA VAL A 259 -26.56 7.63 -13.20
C VAL A 259 -26.75 9.10 -12.78
N PRO A 260 -26.39 9.54 -11.57
CA PRO A 260 -26.57 10.94 -11.16
C PRO A 260 -25.43 11.85 -11.63
N GLY A 261 -24.20 11.35 -11.69
CA GLY A 261 -23.03 12.16 -12.01
C GLY A 261 -21.83 11.39 -12.53
N ILE A 262 -21.02 12.11 -13.32
CA ILE A 262 -19.76 11.66 -13.90
C ILE A 262 -18.67 12.56 -13.35
N VAL A 263 -17.74 11.99 -12.59
CA VAL A 263 -16.69 12.69 -11.85
C VAL A 263 -15.33 12.35 -12.44
N PHE A 264 -14.88 13.10 -13.44
CA PHE A 264 -13.70 12.76 -14.24
C PHE A 264 -12.43 12.61 -13.42
N LEU A 265 -11.59 11.62 -13.76
CA LEU A 265 -10.19 11.62 -13.35
C LEU A 265 -9.39 12.61 -14.19
N SER A 266 -8.36 13.23 -13.61
CA SER A 266 -7.50 14.16 -14.36
C SER A 266 -6.46 13.45 -15.24
N GLY A 267 -6.13 12.19 -14.94
CA GLY A 267 -5.06 11.48 -15.63
C GLY A 267 -3.74 12.26 -15.49
N GLY A 268 -3.00 12.38 -16.60
CA GLY A 268 -1.75 13.15 -16.70
C GLY A 268 -1.90 14.62 -17.09
N GLN A 269 -3.12 15.14 -17.20
CA GLN A 269 -3.38 16.55 -17.57
C GLN A 269 -2.83 17.51 -16.52
N SER A 270 -2.39 18.71 -16.92
CA SER A 270 -2.05 19.79 -15.98
C SER A 270 -3.26 20.22 -15.14
N GLU A 271 -3.02 20.98 -14.06
CA GLU A 271 -4.13 21.51 -13.24
C GLU A 271 -5.04 22.42 -14.07
N GLU A 272 -4.45 23.23 -14.95
CA GLU A 272 -5.21 24.12 -15.83
C GLU A 272 -5.90 23.38 -16.98
N GLU A 273 -5.24 22.39 -17.61
CA GLU A 273 -5.85 21.59 -18.68
C GLU A 273 -7.07 20.83 -18.19
N ALA A 274 -6.98 20.20 -17.01
CA ALA A 274 -8.09 19.47 -16.43
C ALA A 274 -9.30 20.40 -16.18
N THR A 275 -9.05 21.63 -15.73
CA THR A 275 -10.07 22.65 -15.49
C THR A 275 -10.70 23.12 -16.80
N LEU A 276 -9.89 23.47 -17.80
CA LEU A 276 -10.36 23.96 -19.11
C LEU A 276 -11.18 22.90 -19.86
N ASN A 277 -10.74 21.65 -19.84
CA ASN A 277 -11.46 20.55 -20.48
C ASN A 277 -12.81 20.28 -19.81
N LEU A 278 -12.86 20.32 -18.47
CA LEU A 278 -14.11 20.19 -17.72
C LEU A 278 -15.08 21.34 -18.01
N ASP A 279 -14.56 22.57 -18.08
CA ASP A 279 -15.36 23.75 -18.40
C ASP A 279 -15.93 23.70 -19.82
N ALA A 280 -15.12 23.30 -20.81
CA ALA A 280 -15.55 23.12 -22.19
C ALA A 280 -16.68 22.08 -22.32
N MET A 281 -16.59 20.96 -21.59
CA MET A 281 -17.66 19.95 -21.53
C MET A 281 -18.98 20.52 -20.98
N ASN A 282 -18.90 21.36 -19.94
CA ASN A 282 -20.08 21.96 -19.35
C ASN A 282 -20.66 23.09 -20.22
N LYS A 283 -19.84 23.83 -20.97
CA LYS A 283 -20.29 24.82 -21.97
C LYS A 283 -20.94 24.21 -23.22
N LEU A 284 -20.62 22.96 -23.57
CA LEU A 284 -21.13 22.31 -24.78
C LEU A 284 -22.67 22.23 -24.79
N LYS A 285 -23.32 22.80 -25.81
CA LYS A 285 -24.79 22.90 -25.91
C LYS A 285 -25.43 21.62 -26.47
N VAL A 286 -25.33 20.53 -25.71
CA VAL A 286 -25.99 19.25 -25.99
C VAL A 286 -26.66 18.73 -24.71
N LEU A 287 -27.64 17.83 -24.85
CA LEU A 287 -28.28 17.20 -23.69
C LEU A 287 -27.25 16.40 -22.89
N LYS A 288 -27.12 16.69 -21.60
CA LYS A 288 -26.27 15.98 -20.65
C LYS A 288 -27.15 15.59 -19.47
N PRO A 289 -27.69 14.35 -19.44
CA PRO A 289 -28.63 13.95 -18.38
C PRO A 289 -27.94 13.65 -17.04
N TRP A 290 -26.64 13.91 -16.93
CA TRP A 290 -25.79 13.73 -15.74
C TRP A 290 -25.12 15.04 -15.36
N THR A 291 -24.79 15.23 -14.09
CA THR A 291 -23.79 16.25 -13.71
C THR A 291 -22.41 15.83 -14.21
N LEU A 292 -21.70 16.73 -14.92
CA LEU A 292 -20.30 16.55 -15.27
C LEU A 292 -19.41 17.33 -14.29
N SER A 293 -18.65 16.61 -13.47
CA SER A 293 -17.82 17.17 -12.40
C SER A 293 -16.44 16.48 -12.36
N PHE A 294 -15.67 16.70 -11.31
CA PHE A 294 -14.29 16.23 -11.14
C PHE A 294 -14.13 15.27 -9.96
N SER A 295 -13.19 14.33 -10.10
CA SER A 295 -12.59 13.57 -9.01
C SER A 295 -11.07 13.61 -9.17
N PHE A 296 -10.48 14.72 -8.76
CA PHE A 296 -9.10 15.07 -9.08
C PHE A 296 -8.16 14.85 -7.89
N GLY A 297 -7.04 14.18 -8.17
CA GLY A 297 -5.91 14.05 -7.25
C GLY A 297 -4.83 15.05 -7.62
N ARG A 298 -3.96 14.68 -8.57
CA ARG A 298 -2.84 15.53 -9.04
C ARG A 298 -3.30 16.93 -9.47
N ALA A 299 -4.40 17.04 -10.22
CA ALA A 299 -4.91 18.32 -10.74
C ALA A 299 -5.47 19.28 -9.68
N LEU A 300 -5.63 18.82 -8.43
CA LEU A 300 -6.01 19.67 -7.29
C LEU A 300 -4.89 19.86 -6.27
N GLN A 301 -3.83 19.05 -6.33
CA GLN A 301 -2.83 18.96 -5.26
C GLN A 301 -1.42 19.38 -5.68
N LYS A 302 -1.06 19.41 -6.97
CA LYS A 302 0.35 19.61 -7.36
C LYS A 302 0.88 20.95 -6.89
N SER A 303 0.19 22.05 -7.21
CA SER A 303 0.66 23.38 -6.82
C SER A 303 0.63 23.54 -5.30
N THR A 304 -0.41 23.04 -4.63
CA THR A 304 -0.51 22.99 -3.16
C THR A 304 0.69 22.27 -2.53
N LEU A 305 1.05 21.10 -3.05
CA LEU A 305 2.16 20.30 -2.56
C LEU A 305 3.50 21.03 -2.74
N LYS A 306 3.73 21.62 -3.93
CA LYS A 306 4.92 22.43 -4.22
C LYS A 306 5.02 23.65 -3.30
N THR A 307 3.92 24.34 -3.06
CA THR A 307 3.87 25.52 -2.18
C THR A 307 4.10 25.14 -0.71
N TRP A 308 3.54 24.02 -0.27
CA TRP A 308 3.72 23.53 1.10
C TRP A 308 5.19 23.14 1.37
N ALA A 309 5.79 22.36 0.48
CA ALA A 309 7.18 21.90 0.58
C ALA A 309 7.53 21.20 1.93
N GLY A 310 6.52 20.62 2.61
CA GLY A 310 6.69 19.97 3.92
C GLY A 310 6.85 20.92 5.10
N LYS A 311 6.66 22.22 4.90
CA LYS A 311 6.98 23.26 5.90
C LYS A 311 5.72 23.80 6.56
N LYS A 312 5.71 23.86 7.90
CA LYS A 312 4.53 24.30 8.68
C LYS A 312 4.20 25.77 8.42
N GLU A 313 5.23 26.59 8.24
CA GLU A 313 5.11 28.02 7.90
C GLU A 313 4.48 28.29 6.53
N ASN A 314 4.37 27.28 5.66
CA ASN A 314 3.77 27.40 4.33
C ASN A 314 2.32 26.91 4.26
N VAL A 315 1.74 26.42 5.36
CA VAL A 315 0.39 25.81 5.37
C VAL A 315 -0.66 26.78 4.82
N GLU A 316 -0.73 28.02 5.32
CA GLU A 316 -1.73 28.99 4.88
C GLU A 316 -1.61 29.31 3.38
N LYS A 317 -0.38 29.54 2.90
CA LYS A 317 -0.11 29.79 1.47
C LYS A 317 -0.51 28.61 0.59
N ALA A 318 -0.23 27.39 1.04
CA ALA A 318 -0.64 26.19 0.32
C ALA A 318 -2.17 26.02 0.32
N GLN A 319 -2.85 26.35 1.41
CA GLN A 319 -4.32 26.33 1.49
C GLN A 319 -4.96 27.37 0.56
N GLU A 320 -4.35 28.55 0.37
CA GLU A 320 -4.78 29.54 -0.62
C GLU A 320 -4.66 29.02 -2.05
N VAL A 321 -3.55 28.36 -2.39
CA VAL A 321 -3.36 27.72 -3.70
C VAL A 321 -4.39 26.62 -3.92
N PHE A 322 -4.65 25.80 -2.89
CA PHE A 322 -5.67 24.75 -2.93
C PHE A 322 -7.07 25.34 -3.16
N LEU A 323 -7.40 26.43 -2.47
CA LEU A 323 -8.66 27.16 -2.65
C LEU A 323 -8.82 27.66 -4.10
N VAL A 324 -7.78 28.25 -4.69
CA VAL A 324 -7.82 28.73 -6.07
C VAL A 324 -8.16 27.58 -7.04
N ARG A 325 -7.61 26.38 -6.82
CA ARG A 325 -7.92 25.20 -7.64
C ARG A 325 -9.29 24.61 -7.35
N GLY A 326 -9.72 24.55 -6.09
CA GLY A 326 -11.08 24.14 -5.73
C GLY A 326 -12.13 25.03 -6.40
N LYS A 327 -11.95 26.35 -6.33
CA LYS A 327 -12.87 27.33 -6.94
C LYS A 327 -12.88 27.24 -8.47
N ALA A 328 -11.72 27.14 -9.11
CA ALA A 328 -11.64 27.05 -10.56
C ALA A 328 -12.34 25.78 -11.10
N ASN A 329 -12.13 24.64 -10.46
CA ASN A 329 -12.81 23.40 -10.84
C ASN A 329 -14.31 23.46 -10.54
N SER A 330 -14.73 24.10 -9.46
CA SER A 330 -16.15 24.39 -9.18
C SER A 330 -16.79 25.21 -10.30
N GLU A 331 -16.17 26.31 -10.72
CA GLU A 331 -16.65 27.14 -11.84
C GLU A 331 -16.69 26.37 -13.16
N ALA A 332 -15.71 25.48 -13.40
CA ALA A 332 -15.68 24.61 -14.56
C ALA A 332 -16.86 23.62 -14.60
N THR A 333 -17.33 23.11 -13.45
CA THR A 333 -18.55 22.29 -13.42
C THR A 333 -19.81 23.05 -13.86
N LEU A 334 -19.77 24.38 -13.80
CA LEU A 334 -20.88 25.25 -14.19
C LEU A 334 -20.71 25.82 -15.60
N GLY A 335 -19.60 25.52 -16.28
CA GLY A 335 -19.25 26.12 -17.57
C GLY A 335 -18.99 27.63 -17.47
N LYS A 336 -18.51 28.09 -16.31
CA LYS A 336 -18.31 29.51 -15.98
C LYS A 336 -16.86 29.85 -15.69
N TYR A 337 -15.93 28.93 -15.90
CA TYR A 337 -14.52 29.23 -15.69
C TYR A 337 -14.06 30.22 -16.79
N GLY A 338 -13.55 31.37 -16.35
CA GLY A 338 -13.13 32.47 -17.21
C GLY A 338 -11.65 32.42 -17.64
N GLY A 339 -10.91 31.41 -17.20
CA GLY A 339 -9.45 31.38 -17.29
C GLY A 339 -8.78 32.31 -16.26
N GLY A 340 -7.48 32.13 -16.04
CA GLY A 340 -6.67 33.05 -15.22
C GLY A 340 -6.46 32.65 -13.76
N GLY A 341 -6.91 31.46 -13.33
CA GLY A 341 -6.54 30.88 -12.03
C GLY A 341 -5.17 30.19 -12.00
N ALA A 342 -4.46 30.15 -13.14
CA ALA A 342 -3.18 29.47 -13.30
C ALA A 342 -1.99 30.43 -13.13
N GLY A 343 -1.22 30.25 -12.07
CA GLY A 343 0.21 30.60 -12.08
C GLY A 343 1.00 29.58 -12.92
N GLY A 344 2.25 29.88 -13.28
CA GLY A 344 3.06 29.02 -14.18
C GLY A 344 3.15 27.54 -13.79
N LEU A 345 3.06 27.22 -12.49
CA LEU A 345 3.06 25.85 -11.96
C LEU A 345 1.80 25.03 -12.35
N ALA A 346 0.65 25.68 -12.50
CA ALA A 346 -0.62 25.02 -12.80
C ALA A 346 -0.71 24.53 -14.25
N SER A 347 0.11 25.09 -15.14
CA SER A 347 0.17 24.74 -16.56
C SER A 347 1.10 23.56 -16.86
N GLU A 348 1.93 23.14 -15.91
CA GLU A 348 2.87 22.03 -16.10
C GLU A 348 2.16 20.68 -16.21
N SER A 349 2.53 19.87 -17.21
CA SER A 349 2.04 18.49 -17.38
C SER A 349 2.22 17.64 -16.11
N LEU A 350 1.26 16.74 -15.85
CA LEU A 350 1.26 15.79 -14.72
C LEU A 350 1.53 14.35 -15.17
N TYR A 351 1.75 14.15 -16.47
CA TYR A 351 1.91 12.83 -17.05
C TYR A 351 3.21 12.16 -16.56
N GLU A 352 3.10 10.89 -16.19
CA GLU A 352 4.21 10.01 -15.86
C GLU A 352 4.04 8.74 -16.71
N LYS A 353 5.03 8.42 -17.55
CA LYS A 353 4.98 7.25 -18.44
C LYS A 353 4.90 5.96 -17.61
N GLY A 354 3.95 5.08 -17.94
CA GLY A 354 3.77 3.81 -17.23
C GLY A 354 3.32 3.97 -15.78
N TYR A 355 2.55 5.02 -15.47
CA TYR A 355 2.02 5.27 -14.13
C TYR A 355 1.05 4.19 -13.67
N ASN A 356 1.58 3.15 -13.05
CA ASN A 356 0.81 2.14 -12.36
C ASN A 356 1.00 2.26 -10.85
N THR A 357 -0.11 2.19 -10.11
CA THR A 357 -0.11 1.95 -8.66
C THR A 357 0.27 0.48 -8.41
N LYS A 358 1.45 0.07 -8.87
CA LYS A 358 2.05 -1.19 -8.42
C LYS A 358 2.30 -1.02 -6.93
N PHE A 359 1.73 -1.89 -6.09
CA PHE A 359 2.33 -2.15 -4.78
C PHE A 359 3.78 -2.51 -5.10
N GLY A 360 4.70 -1.60 -4.76
CA GLY A 360 6.07 -1.68 -5.23
C GLY A 360 6.65 -3.04 -4.82
N SER A 361 7.51 -3.59 -5.67
CA SER A 361 8.36 -4.75 -5.40
C SER A 361 9.20 -4.63 -4.10
N TYR A 362 9.18 -3.46 -3.44
CA TYR A 362 9.65 -3.22 -2.08
C TYR A 362 8.77 -3.78 -0.97
N GLY A 363 7.50 -4.11 -1.23
CA GLY A 363 6.60 -4.72 -0.24
C GLY A 363 7.06 -6.11 0.18
N LEU A 364 7.60 -6.89 -0.77
CA LEU A 364 8.18 -8.21 -0.48
C LEU A 364 9.51 -8.07 0.28
N LEU A 365 10.32 -7.06 -0.05
CA LEU A 365 11.57 -6.76 0.66
C LEU A 365 11.32 -6.26 2.10
N LEU A 366 10.28 -5.45 2.32
CA LEU A 366 9.83 -5.00 3.63
C LEU A 366 9.20 -6.12 4.45
N LEU A 367 8.46 -7.05 3.82
CA LEU A 367 7.97 -8.28 4.47
C LEU A 367 9.11 -9.21 4.86
N VAL A 368 10.14 -9.33 4.02
CA VAL A 368 11.34 -10.13 4.31
C VAL A 368 12.15 -9.49 5.44
N LEU A 369 12.32 -8.16 5.43
CA LEU A 369 13.00 -7.42 6.50
C LEU A 369 12.21 -7.43 7.82
N SER A 370 10.88 -7.32 7.78
CA SER A 370 10.04 -7.42 8.98
C SER A 370 10.06 -8.83 9.56
N ASN A 371 10.05 -9.86 8.71
CA ASN A 371 10.21 -11.25 9.14
C ASN A 371 11.62 -11.52 9.70
N PHE A 372 12.67 -10.91 9.14
CA PHE A 372 14.04 -11.02 9.64
C PHE A 372 14.23 -10.33 11.00
N LEU A 373 13.65 -9.15 11.19
CA LEU A 373 13.64 -8.42 12.47
C LEU A 373 12.77 -9.12 13.54
N TYR A 374 11.65 -9.73 13.13
CA TYR A 374 10.83 -10.58 13.99
C TYR A 374 11.58 -11.85 14.40
N TYR A 375 12.31 -12.50 13.49
CA TYR A 375 13.18 -13.65 13.79
C TYR A 375 14.32 -13.27 14.75
N LYS A 376 14.94 -12.11 14.56
CA LYS A 376 16.01 -11.59 15.44
C LYS A 376 15.46 -11.31 16.85
N SER A 377 14.28 -10.70 16.97
CA SER A 377 13.62 -10.48 18.26
C SER A 377 13.19 -11.77 18.95
N ALA A 378 12.69 -12.76 18.19
CA ALA A 378 12.33 -14.07 18.71
C ALA A 378 13.55 -14.89 19.18
N MET A 379 14.70 -14.75 18.51
CA MET A 379 15.97 -15.37 18.92
C MET A 379 16.54 -14.73 20.19
N VAL A 380 16.47 -13.40 20.32
CA VAL A 380 16.89 -12.67 21.53
C VAL A 380 15.97 -13.00 22.72
N GLY A 381 14.66 -13.16 22.47
CA GLY A 381 13.69 -13.62 23.47
C GLY A 381 13.97 -15.06 23.93
N LYS A 382 14.24 -15.99 23.01
CA LYS A 382 14.59 -17.39 23.34
C LYS A 382 15.95 -17.50 24.06
N ALA A 383 16.94 -16.68 23.73
CA ALA A 383 18.22 -16.63 24.42
C ALA A 383 18.10 -16.12 25.88
N LYS A 384 17.26 -15.10 26.13
CA LYS A 384 16.92 -14.64 27.49
C LYS A 384 16.19 -15.72 28.29
N THR A 385 15.27 -16.45 27.65
CA THR A 385 14.48 -17.52 28.31
C THR A 385 15.33 -18.76 28.61
N ALA A 386 16.32 -19.07 27.76
CA ALA A 386 17.28 -20.15 27.98
C ALA A 386 18.28 -19.83 29.11
N LYS A 387 18.73 -18.56 29.22
CA LYS A 387 19.55 -18.09 30.34
C LYS A 387 18.80 -18.14 31.68
N LEU A 388 17.53 -17.72 31.69
CA LEU A 388 16.65 -17.81 32.86
C LEU A 388 16.32 -19.25 33.29
N LYS A 389 16.26 -20.22 32.35
CA LYS A 389 16.08 -21.64 32.68
C LYS A 389 17.37 -22.29 33.24
N ARG A 390 18.54 -21.89 32.74
CA ARG A 390 19.85 -22.34 33.26
C ARG A 390 20.12 -21.82 34.66
N ASP A 391 19.81 -20.54 34.91
CA ASP A 391 19.97 -19.90 36.23
C ASP A 391 18.93 -20.37 37.28
N ARG A 392 17.88 -21.09 36.84
CA ARG A 392 16.87 -21.73 37.71
C ARG A 392 17.19 -23.20 38.00
N SER A 393 17.86 -23.91 37.09
CA SER A 393 18.34 -25.27 37.36
C SER A 393 19.59 -25.26 38.24
N LEU A 394 20.47 -24.25 38.11
CA LEU A 394 21.64 -24.05 38.97
C LEU A 394 21.29 -23.59 40.39
N ARG A 395 20.09 -23.04 40.62
CA ARG A 395 19.59 -22.66 41.96
C ARG A 395 18.81 -23.76 42.68
N ASN A 396 18.39 -24.81 41.96
CA ASN A 396 17.69 -25.97 42.55
C ASN A 396 18.64 -27.17 42.80
N SER A 397 19.90 -27.09 42.38
CA SER A 397 20.93 -28.11 42.66
C SER A 397 21.77 -27.84 43.90
N ASP A 398 21.66 -26.66 44.52
CA ASP A 398 22.41 -26.24 45.73
C ASP A 398 21.65 -26.43 47.05
N SER A 399 20.56 -27.20 47.06
CA SER A 399 19.90 -27.60 48.31
C SER A 399 19.19 -28.94 48.17
N ARG A 400 19.93 -30.06 48.36
CA ARG A 400 19.46 -31.34 48.91
C ARG A 400 20.49 -32.46 48.68
N THR A 401 21.31 -32.70 49.69
CA THR A 401 21.65 -34.07 50.13
C THR A 401 21.68 -34.06 51.67
N ASP A 402 20.53 -34.31 52.28
CA ASP A 402 20.36 -34.91 53.61
C ASP A 402 19.54 -36.20 53.31
N ILE A 403 20.19 -37.36 53.19
CA ILE A 403 20.34 -38.42 54.20
C ILE A 403 18.99 -39.05 54.62
N GLU A 404 18.76 -40.29 54.17
CA GLU A 404 17.97 -41.29 54.88
C GLU A 404 18.89 -42.49 55.20
N GLU A 405 18.86 -42.88 56.49
CA GLU A 405 18.84 -44.24 57.08
C GLU A 405 19.90 -45.26 56.64
N ASP A 406 20.58 -46.07 57.46
CA ASP A 406 20.56 -46.50 58.87
C ASP A 406 22.04 -46.86 59.17
N ASP A 407 22.59 -46.96 60.38
CA ASP A 407 22.25 -47.99 61.35
C ASP A 407 23.05 -47.80 62.66
N HIS A 408 22.52 -48.42 63.70
CA HIS A 408 22.97 -48.33 65.08
C HIS A 408 24.39 -48.92 65.36
N VAL A 409 25.11 -48.25 66.28
CA VAL A 409 25.86 -48.83 67.42
C VAL A 409 27.39 -49.11 67.28
N LYS A 410 28.12 -48.27 68.04
CA LYS A 410 29.30 -48.50 68.90
C LYS A 410 30.74 -48.52 68.34
N SER A 411 31.46 -47.52 68.84
CA SER A 411 32.67 -47.61 69.69
C SER A 411 34.05 -47.31 69.08
N SER A 412 34.78 -46.50 69.86
CA SER A 412 36.24 -46.30 69.98
C SER A 412 37.03 -45.66 68.82
N SER A 413 37.39 -44.39 69.08
CA SER A 413 38.64 -43.66 68.77
C SER A 413 39.96 -44.47 68.85
N PRO A 414 41.13 -43.90 68.50
CA PRO A 414 41.46 -42.80 67.57
C PRO A 414 42.67 -43.11 66.64
N ASN A 415 43.07 -42.09 65.87
CA ASN A 415 44.43 -41.69 65.49
C ASN A 415 44.97 -41.97 64.07
N GLU A 416 45.47 -40.85 63.53
CA GLU A 416 46.72 -40.66 62.79
C GLU A 416 46.89 -41.21 61.37
N GLY A 417 47.15 -40.27 60.46
CA GLY A 417 48.47 -40.23 59.82
C GLY A 417 48.57 -40.68 58.37
N GLU A 418 49.30 -39.84 57.61
CA GLU A 418 50.20 -40.24 56.51
C GLU A 418 49.55 -40.62 55.17
N ASN A 419 49.74 -39.80 54.13
CA ASN A 419 50.93 -39.63 53.29
C ASN A 419 51.02 -40.64 52.14
N ALA A 420 51.19 -40.05 50.97
CA ALA A 420 52.08 -40.46 49.89
C ALA A 420 51.65 -41.60 48.95
N ALA A 421 51.55 -41.17 47.69
CA ALA A 421 52.35 -41.64 46.56
C ALA A 421 51.78 -42.74 45.63
N ASP A 422 52.03 -42.41 44.37
CA ASP A 422 52.37 -43.24 43.22
C ASP A 422 51.30 -43.71 42.24
N GLU A 423 51.49 -43.14 41.03
CA GLU A 423 51.62 -43.80 39.73
C GLU A 423 50.48 -44.71 39.25
N ASP A 424 49.85 -44.35 38.12
CA ASP A 424 50.28 -44.93 36.83
C ASP A 424 49.62 -44.22 35.64
N GLN A 425 50.30 -44.33 34.50
CA GLN A 425 50.12 -43.64 33.23
C GLN A 425 48.95 -44.19 32.41
N GLY A 426 48.28 -43.31 31.65
CA GLY A 426 47.26 -43.67 30.66
C GLY A 426 47.02 -42.54 29.65
N ASN A 427 47.79 -42.60 28.57
CA ASN A 427 47.91 -41.63 27.47
C ASN A 427 46.58 -41.30 26.74
N ASN A 428 46.29 -40.02 26.49
CA ASN A 428 45.83 -39.53 25.17
C ASN A 428 45.85 -37.99 25.04
N LYS A 429 46.68 -37.51 24.11
CA LYS A 429 46.77 -36.14 23.59
C LYS A 429 45.58 -35.81 22.69
N ALA A 430 44.95 -34.64 22.90
CA ALA A 430 44.82 -33.57 21.89
C ALA A 430 43.96 -32.40 22.46
N THR A 431 44.21 -31.20 21.93
CA THR A 431 43.44 -29.94 22.04
C THR A 431 43.55 -29.11 23.34
N SER A 432 44.68 -28.43 23.51
CA SER A 432 44.78 -27.17 24.26
C SER A 432 45.50 -26.11 23.41
N ARG A 433 44.73 -25.35 22.62
CA ARG A 433 45.25 -24.12 21.97
C ARG A 433 44.22 -23.04 21.62
N GLU A 434 42.91 -23.25 21.84
CA GLU A 434 41.88 -22.27 21.44
C GLU A 434 41.33 -21.39 22.57
N GLU A 435 41.65 -21.65 23.84
CA GLU A 435 41.08 -20.89 24.97
C GLU A 435 41.93 -19.68 25.41
N GLY A 436 43.14 -19.52 24.87
CA GLY A 436 44.09 -18.46 25.27
C GLY A 436 43.94 -17.12 24.54
N GLU A 437 43.52 -17.12 23.26
CA GLU A 437 43.51 -15.91 22.43
C GLU A 437 42.23 -15.07 22.57
N ASP A 438 41.09 -15.71 22.85
CA ASP A 438 39.79 -15.02 23.03
C ASP A 438 39.71 -14.24 24.35
N SER A 439 40.50 -14.64 25.35
CA SER A 439 40.59 -13.99 26.67
C SER A 439 41.36 -12.66 26.62
N ILE A 440 42.44 -12.59 25.83
CA ILE A 440 43.30 -11.41 25.70
C ILE A 440 42.62 -10.35 24.80
N MET A 441 41.90 -10.77 23.76
CA MET A 441 41.19 -9.86 22.88
C MET A 441 40.00 -9.20 23.60
N LYS A 442 39.25 -9.98 24.42
CA LYS A 442 38.16 -9.44 25.25
C LYS A 442 38.63 -8.48 26.33
N SER A 443 39.73 -8.77 27.02
CA SER A 443 40.20 -7.88 28.10
C SER A 443 40.66 -6.53 27.54
N THR A 444 41.36 -6.55 26.39
CA THR A 444 41.81 -5.35 25.68
C THR A 444 40.63 -4.52 25.17
N LEU A 445 39.61 -5.15 24.58
CA LEU A 445 38.40 -4.45 24.11
C LEU A 445 37.61 -3.80 25.25
N LEU A 446 37.52 -4.51 26.39
CA LEU A 446 36.78 -4.02 27.56
C LEU A 446 37.50 -2.82 28.20
N GLU A 447 38.83 -2.80 28.16
CA GLU A 447 39.63 -1.69 28.67
C GLU A 447 39.60 -0.47 27.75
N ILE A 448 39.58 -0.67 26.42
CA ILE A 448 39.36 0.37 25.42
C ILE A 448 37.96 0.98 25.59
N LEU A 449 36.92 0.15 25.77
CA LEU A 449 35.55 0.61 25.97
C LEU A 449 35.39 1.36 27.31
N LYS A 450 36.05 0.90 28.39
CA LYS A 450 36.06 1.60 29.68
C LYS A 450 36.75 2.97 29.59
N LYS A 451 37.86 3.08 28.86
CA LYS A 451 38.53 4.37 28.60
C LYS A 451 37.67 5.30 27.73
N ALA A 452 36.99 4.76 26.73
CA ALA A 452 36.08 5.52 25.87
C ALA A 452 34.83 6.02 26.60
N THR A 453 34.34 5.25 27.58
CA THR A 453 33.13 5.61 28.34
C THR A 453 33.42 6.63 29.44
N ASN A 454 34.60 6.58 30.06
CA ASN A 454 34.97 7.50 31.15
C ASN A 454 35.48 8.87 30.68
N ALA A 455 35.75 9.07 29.38
CA ALA A 455 36.28 10.32 28.84
C ALA A 455 35.24 11.15 28.04
N CYS A 456 33.95 10.94 28.27
CA CYS A 456 32.88 11.62 27.56
C CYS A 456 32.74 13.09 28.02
N ASN A 457 33.48 13.99 27.37
CA ASN A 457 33.19 15.42 27.35
C ASN A 457 33.08 15.89 25.89
N ALA A 458 32.04 16.66 25.59
CA ALA A 458 31.40 16.79 24.29
C ALA A 458 32.16 17.56 23.18
N GLU A 459 33.48 17.75 23.28
CA GLU A 459 34.23 18.57 22.31
C GLU A 459 35.31 17.85 21.47
N ASN A 460 35.56 16.55 21.64
CA ASN A 460 36.63 15.86 20.88
C ASN A 460 36.18 14.86 19.81
N ILE A 461 34.90 14.82 19.43
CA ILE A 461 34.34 13.80 18.50
C ILE A 461 34.89 13.93 17.07
N SER A 462 35.31 15.12 16.63
CA SER A 462 35.80 15.32 15.26
C SER A 462 37.24 14.80 15.03
N TYR A 463 38.09 14.83 16.05
CA TYR A 463 39.50 14.42 15.93
C TYR A 463 39.66 12.88 15.90
N TRP A 464 38.75 12.15 16.56
CA TRP A 464 38.78 10.69 16.59
C TRP A 464 38.26 10.04 15.31
N HIS A 465 37.41 10.73 14.54
CA HIS A 465 36.86 10.19 13.30
C HIS A 465 37.93 10.10 12.20
N GLU A 466 38.80 11.12 12.08
CA GLU A 466 39.88 11.13 11.08
C GLU A 466 40.95 10.07 11.35
N ILE A 467 41.27 9.80 12.62
CA ILE A 467 42.24 8.75 12.99
C ILE A 467 41.68 7.36 12.67
N LEU A 468 40.38 7.13 12.89
CA LEU A 468 39.73 5.84 12.67
C LEU A 468 39.63 5.50 11.17
N VAL A 469 39.27 6.50 10.34
CA VAL A 469 39.16 6.34 8.88
C VAL A 469 40.52 6.02 8.27
N LYS A 470 41.57 6.71 8.69
CA LYS A 470 42.93 6.50 8.18
C LYS A 470 43.48 5.11 8.53
N LYS A 471 43.16 4.61 9.72
CA LYS A 471 43.58 3.26 10.15
C LYS A 471 42.83 2.14 9.41
N MET A 472 41.54 2.34 9.13
CA MET A 472 40.76 1.40 8.30
C MET A 472 41.22 1.38 6.85
N GLU A 473 41.64 2.52 6.29
CA GLU A 473 42.18 2.59 4.93
C GLU A 473 43.54 1.90 4.79
N ASP A 474 44.38 1.94 5.82
CA ASP A 474 45.66 1.23 5.84
C ASP A 474 45.47 -0.29 6.04
N GLU A 475 44.51 -0.73 6.88
CA GLU A 475 44.15 -2.16 7.03
C GLU A 475 43.48 -2.74 5.77
N LEU A 476 42.71 -1.94 5.03
CA LEU A 476 42.10 -2.33 3.76
C LEU A 476 43.10 -2.48 2.61
N LYS A 477 44.27 -1.83 2.70
CA LYS A 477 45.37 -1.98 1.72
C LYS A 477 46.13 -3.29 1.89
N GLU A 478 46.26 -3.81 3.10
CA GLU A 478 46.87 -5.13 3.36
C GLU A 478 45.96 -6.30 2.94
N TYR A 479 44.63 -6.11 2.91
CA TYR A 479 43.68 -7.17 2.55
C TYR A 479 43.53 -7.46 1.04
N ARG A 480 44.17 -6.70 0.15
CA ARG A 480 44.11 -6.91 -1.32
C ARG A 480 45.23 -7.82 -1.86
N ALA A 481 45.77 -8.72 -1.05
CA ALA A 481 46.94 -9.53 -1.42
C ALA A 481 46.84 -11.04 -1.20
N VAL A 482 45.65 -11.65 -1.09
CA VAL A 482 45.50 -13.12 -0.94
C VAL A 482 44.50 -13.71 -1.95
N ARG A 483 44.89 -14.84 -2.57
CA ARG A 483 44.45 -15.40 -3.87
C ARG A 483 43.08 -16.12 -3.87
N ASP A 484 42.42 -16.03 -5.02
CA ASP A 484 41.02 -16.34 -5.40
C ASP A 484 40.52 -17.80 -5.33
N GLU A 485 41.29 -18.80 -4.86
CA GLU A 485 40.89 -20.21 -5.03
C GLU A 485 40.14 -20.81 -3.82
N GLU A 486 40.44 -20.37 -2.59
CA GLU A 486 39.76 -20.86 -1.38
C GLU A 486 38.37 -20.22 -1.19
N LEU A 487 38.22 -18.96 -1.60
CA LEU A 487 36.94 -18.25 -1.59
C LEU A 487 35.94 -18.86 -2.59
N ARG A 488 36.43 -19.32 -3.75
CA ARG A 488 35.62 -20.01 -4.75
C ARG A 488 35.09 -21.34 -4.23
N LYS A 489 35.94 -22.15 -3.59
CA LYS A 489 35.54 -23.43 -2.98
C LYS A 489 34.56 -23.25 -1.81
N ALA A 490 34.79 -22.24 -0.97
CA ALA A 490 33.86 -21.92 0.13
C ALA A 490 32.49 -21.48 -0.41
N LYS A 491 32.46 -20.71 -1.50
CA LYS A 491 31.23 -20.26 -2.16
C LYS A 491 30.46 -21.43 -2.80
N GLU A 492 31.15 -22.31 -3.52
CA GLU A 492 30.53 -23.51 -4.13
C GLU A 492 29.95 -24.45 -3.07
N THR A 493 30.64 -24.61 -1.94
CA THR A 493 30.17 -25.46 -0.83
C THR A 493 28.91 -24.86 -0.16
N CYS A 494 28.88 -23.54 0.05
CA CYS A 494 27.70 -22.85 0.59
C CYS A 494 26.50 -22.88 -0.37
N GLU A 495 26.74 -22.76 -1.68
CA GLU A 495 25.68 -22.86 -2.69
C GLU A 495 25.05 -24.25 -2.74
N GLU A 496 25.84 -25.33 -2.62
CA GLU A 496 25.30 -26.70 -2.58
C GLU A 496 24.55 -27.00 -1.28
N GLU A 497 25.03 -26.53 -0.13
CA GLU A 497 24.27 -26.66 1.12
C GLU A 497 22.92 -25.93 1.06
N PHE A 498 22.87 -24.76 0.41
CA PHE A 498 21.65 -24.01 0.24
C PHE A 498 20.66 -24.72 -0.69
N LYS A 499 21.12 -25.23 -1.83
CA LYS A 499 20.28 -26.01 -2.77
C LYS A 499 19.69 -27.26 -2.11
N ASN A 500 20.48 -27.99 -1.31
CA ASN A 500 20.00 -29.16 -0.59
C ASN A 500 18.93 -28.80 0.47
N LYS A 501 19.12 -27.70 1.21
CA LYS A 501 18.10 -27.22 2.17
C LYS A 501 16.82 -26.76 1.48
N LEU A 502 16.94 -26.14 0.30
CA LEU A 502 15.79 -25.74 -0.51
C LEU A 502 15.00 -26.95 -0.98
N LYS A 503 15.67 -27.96 -1.54
CA LYS A 503 15.04 -29.21 -1.99
C LYS A 503 14.28 -29.95 -0.88
N ILE A 504 14.88 -30.05 0.31
CA ILE A 504 14.22 -30.67 1.48
C ILE A 504 12.96 -29.88 1.89
N MET A 505 12.97 -28.55 1.77
CA MET A 505 11.80 -27.73 2.05
C MET A 505 10.71 -27.91 0.99
N GLU A 506 11.08 -27.98 -0.29
CA GLU A 506 10.15 -28.24 -1.39
C GLU A 506 9.45 -29.60 -1.23
N GLU A 507 10.21 -30.67 -0.94
CA GLU A 507 9.66 -32.01 -0.69
C GLU A 507 8.71 -32.04 0.51
N LYS A 508 9.02 -31.31 1.59
CA LYS A 508 8.13 -31.18 2.76
C LYS A 508 6.84 -30.41 2.44
N LEU A 509 6.95 -29.38 1.59
CA LEU A 509 5.80 -28.59 1.18
C LEU A 509 4.86 -29.42 0.30
N GLU A 510 5.42 -30.18 -0.65
CA GLU A 510 4.68 -31.05 -1.56
C GLU A 510 3.99 -32.18 -0.80
N ALA A 511 4.67 -32.82 0.16
CA ALA A 511 4.07 -33.82 1.03
C ALA A 511 2.88 -33.28 1.85
N LYS A 512 2.97 -32.02 2.31
CA LYS A 512 1.89 -31.35 3.03
C LYS A 512 0.71 -31.03 2.10
N PHE A 513 0.98 -30.55 0.89
CA PHE A 513 -0.06 -30.31 -0.11
C PHE A 513 -0.81 -31.60 -0.48
N ASP A 514 -0.10 -32.72 -0.60
CA ASP A 514 -0.72 -34.03 -0.85
C ASP A 514 -1.58 -34.51 0.33
N GLU A 515 -1.16 -34.25 1.57
CA GLU A 515 -1.96 -34.53 2.76
C GLU A 515 -3.24 -33.69 2.80
N ASP A 516 -3.13 -32.38 2.58
CA ASP A 516 -4.28 -31.46 2.54
C ASP A 516 -5.25 -31.82 1.40
N ARG A 517 -4.73 -32.20 0.22
CA ARG A 517 -5.53 -32.67 -0.91
C ARG A 517 -6.30 -33.95 -0.58
N ARG A 518 -5.64 -34.94 0.05
CA ARG A 518 -6.30 -36.19 0.49
C ARG A 518 -7.39 -35.93 1.53
N ASN A 519 -7.18 -34.98 2.45
CA ASN A 519 -8.18 -34.59 3.44
C ASN A 519 -9.39 -33.91 2.77
N TRP A 520 -9.16 -33.01 1.81
CA TRP A 520 -10.22 -32.39 1.04
C TRP A 520 -11.04 -33.40 0.21
N GLU A 521 -10.40 -34.38 -0.41
CA GLU A 521 -11.11 -35.44 -1.17
C GLU A 521 -11.98 -36.31 -0.25
N LYS A 522 -11.54 -36.59 0.99
CA LYS A 522 -12.36 -37.27 2.01
C LYS A 522 -13.58 -36.44 2.40
N GLU A 523 -13.39 -35.16 2.73
CA GLU A 523 -14.49 -34.26 3.09
C GLU A 523 -15.50 -34.10 1.96
N ARG A 524 -15.01 -33.94 0.72
CA ARG A 524 -15.85 -33.87 -0.48
C ARG A 524 -16.69 -35.15 -0.65
N ARG A 525 -16.14 -36.34 -0.38
CA ARG A 525 -16.88 -37.59 -0.47
C ARG A 525 -17.99 -37.67 0.58
N ILE A 526 -17.69 -37.27 1.82
CA ILE A 526 -18.68 -37.19 2.90
C ILE A 526 -19.81 -36.21 2.55
N LEU A 527 -19.48 -35.04 2.00
CA LEU A 527 -20.45 -34.05 1.53
C LEU A 527 -21.34 -34.61 0.39
N LYS A 528 -20.76 -35.36 -0.54
CA LYS A 528 -21.51 -35.99 -1.63
C LYS A 528 -22.45 -37.08 -1.11
N GLU A 529 -22.00 -37.93 -0.20
CA GLU A 529 -22.83 -38.97 0.45
C GLU A 529 -24.00 -38.33 1.23
N LYS A 530 -23.73 -37.25 1.99
CA LYS A 530 -24.79 -36.48 2.68
C LYS A 530 -25.79 -35.85 1.72
N TYR A 531 -25.32 -35.30 0.60
CA TYR A 531 -26.19 -34.74 -0.44
C TYR A 531 -27.06 -35.80 -1.10
N GLU A 532 -26.51 -36.98 -1.39
CA GLU A 532 -27.31 -38.08 -1.93
C GLU A 532 -28.32 -38.62 -0.91
N MET A 533 -27.99 -38.72 0.38
CA MET A 533 -28.99 -39.06 1.41
C MET A 533 -30.12 -38.02 1.50
N MET A 534 -29.79 -36.73 1.47
CA MET A 534 -30.79 -35.64 1.49
C MET A 534 -31.68 -35.62 0.24
N ARG A 535 -31.22 -36.19 -0.88
CA ARG A 535 -32.02 -36.31 -2.11
C ARG A 535 -33.02 -37.48 -2.05
N TRP A 536 -32.78 -38.46 -1.19
CA TRP A 536 -33.61 -39.67 -1.02
C TRP A 536 -34.67 -39.54 0.09
N THR A 537 -34.47 -38.61 1.03
CA THR A 537 -35.46 -38.16 2.02
C THR A 537 -36.30 -37.01 1.46
#